data_AF-A0A1G3XI43-F1
#
_entry.id   AF-A0A1G3XI43-F1
#
_cell.length_a   1.000
_cell.length_b   1.000
_cell.length_c   1.000
_cell.angle_alpha   90.00
_cell.angle_beta   90.00
_cell.angle_gamma   90.00
#
_symmetry.space_group_name_H-M   'P 1'
#
loop_
_entity.id
_entity.type
_entity.pdbx_description
1 polymer ?
#
loop_
_entity_poly.entity_id
_entity_poly.type
_entity_poly.pdbx_seq_one_letter_code
_entity_poly.pdbx_strand_id
1 'polypeptide(L)'
;MEIISSFFGIIGVSITIIFFATVWYWMKYNEIEDGEIRKAARWSMTGYSLLLMAIWFMCGIVARPGYALRPERANYDFAIPVAYLMMILLLFGFIFVFLGHRKAYLTKR
;
A
#
# COMPACT_ATOMS: atom_id res chain seq x y z
N MET A 1 13.06 -6.18 24.35
CA MET A 1 11.89 -5.96 23.46
C MET A 1 11.94 -4.64 22.68
N GLU A 2 12.92 -3.75 22.89
CA GLU A 2 12.99 -2.46 22.17
C GLU A 2 13.50 -2.57 20.73
N ILE A 3 14.41 -3.52 20.45
CA ILE A 3 15.01 -3.71 19.11
C ILE A 3 13.95 -4.09 18.06
N ILE A 4 13.04 -5.00 18.43
CA ILE A 4 11.89 -5.40 17.59
C ILE A 4 11.02 -4.16 17.31
N SER A 5 10.84 -3.30 18.32
CA SER A 5 10.03 -2.11 18.16
C SER A 5 10.61 -1.11 17.17
N SER A 6 11.93 -0.89 17.22
CA SER A 6 12.64 0.02 16.32
C SER A 6 12.76 -0.52 14.90
N PHE A 7 12.93 -1.83 14.72
CA PHE A 7 12.99 -2.48 13.40
C PHE A 7 11.73 -2.21 12.57
N PHE A 8 10.55 -2.50 13.13
CA PHE A 8 9.28 -2.23 12.43
C PHE A 8 9.11 -0.73 12.13
N GLY A 9 9.49 0.14 13.08
CA GLY A 9 9.47 1.59 12.91
C GLY A 9 10.34 2.08 11.74
N ILE A 10 11.58 1.62 11.66
CA ILE A 10 12.50 2.05 10.60
C ILE A 10 12.01 1.53 9.24
N ILE A 11 11.62 0.25 9.15
CA ILE A 11 11.22 -0.36 7.89
C ILE A 11 9.94 0.27 7.33
N GLY A 12 8.89 0.47 8.12
CA GLY A 12 7.67 1.03 7.54
C GLY A 12 7.72 2.55 7.30
N VAL A 13 8.54 3.33 8.04
CA VAL A 13 8.86 4.71 7.61
C VAL A 13 9.56 4.68 6.26
N SER A 14 10.54 3.78 6.08
CA SER A 14 11.27 3.63 4.82
C SER A 14 10.35 3.26 3.67
N ILE A 15 9.44 2.28 3.86
CA ILE A 15 8.43 1.90 2.86
C ILE A 15 7.53 3.09 2.49
N THR A 16 7.12 3.89 3.49
CA THR A 16 6.26 5.06 3.26
C THR A 16 6.99 6.12 2.44
N ILE A 17 8.25 6.43 2.77
CA ILE A 17 9.07 7.38 2.02
C ILE A 17 9.27 6.89 0.58
N ILE A 18 9.64 5.61 0.40
CA ILE A 18 9.83 5.01 -0.93
C ILE A 18 8.54 5.07 -1.74
N PHE A 19 7.39 4.82 -1.12
CA PHE A 19 6.11 4.92 -1.81
C PHE A 19 5.80 6.35 -2.25
N PHE A 20 5.93 7.34 -1.37
CA PHE A 20 5.71 8.74 -1.75
C PHE A 20 6.68 9.18 -2.85
N ALA A 21 7.95 8.77 -2.77
CA ALA A 21 8.93 9.01 -3.82
C ALA A 21 8.52 8.34 -5.15
N THR A 22 7.98 7.12 -5.10
CA THR A 22 7.48 6.38 -6.27
C THR A 22 6.28 7.09 -6.89
N VAL A 23 5.30 7.51 -6.09
CA VAL A 23 4.13 8.27 -6.55
C VAL A 23 4.56 9.62 -7.13
N TRP A 24 5.47 10.33 -6.47
CA TRP A 24 6.00 11.60 -6.93
C TRP A 24 6.73 11.47 -8.26
N TYR A 25 7.63 10.49 -8.37
CA TYR A 25 8.32 10.18 -9.61
C TYR A 25 7.32 9.81 -10.70
N TRP A 26 6.33 8.98 -10.37
CA TRP A 26 5.27 8.62 -11.30
C TRP A 26 4.50 9.84 -11.80
N MET A 27 4.06 10.75 -10.93
CA MET A 27 3.36 11.99 -11.33
C MET A 27 4.23 12.87 -12.22
N LYS A 28 5.53 12.99 -11.91
CA LYS A 28 6.45 13.85 -12.66
C LYS A 28 6.80 13.31 -14.04
N TYR A 29 6.90 11.99 -14.21
CA TYR A 29 7.42 11.39 -15.46
C TYR A 29 6.33 10.75 -16.35
N ASN A 30 5.12 10.47 -15.83
CA ASN A 30 4.01 9.94 -16.65
C ASN A 30 3.19 11.02 -17.38
N GLU A 31 3.58 12.29 -17.33
CA GLU A 31 3.00 13.31 -18.21
C GLU A 31 3.33 13.08 -19.69
N ILE A 32 4.33 12.24 -19.99
CA ILE A 32 4.90 12.04 -21.33
C ILE A 32 4.27 10.85 -22.07
N GLU A 33 3.55 9.95 -21.39
CA GLU A 33 3.00 8.71 -22.00
C GLU A 33 1.59 8.86 -22.59
N ASP A 34 1.33 8.07 -23.65
CA ASP A 34 0.06 7.96 -24.36
C ASP A 34 -1.15 7.81 -23.43
N GLY A 35 -2.27 8.44 -23.79
CA GLY A 35 -3.44 8.62 -22.91
C GLY A 35 -4.02 7.31 -22.34
N GLU A 36 -3.96 6.21 -23.08
CA GLU A 36 -4.43 4.89 -22.63
C GLU A 36 -3.44 4.19 -21.69
N ILE A 37 -2.13 4.33 -21.92
CA ILE A 37 -1.08 3.86 -21.00
C ILE A 37 -1.17 4.62 -19.68
N ARG A 38 -1.39 5.94 -19.75
CA ARG A 38 -1.61 6.79 -18.58
C ARG A 38 -2.83 6.36 -17.77
N LYS A 39 -3.94 5.98 -18.44
CA LYS A 39 -5.12 5.43 -17.75
C LYS A 39 -4.75 4.12 -17.04
N ALA A 40 -4.11 3.18 -17.73
CA ALA A 40 -3.69 1.91 -17.13
C ALA A 40 -2.81 2.11 -15.90
N ALA A 41 -1.84 3.01 -16.00
CA ALA A 41 -0.94 3.36 -14.91
C ALA A 41 -1.67 3.97 -13.69
N ARG A 42 -2.70 4.81 -13.91
CA ARG A 42 -3.56 5.33 -12.83
C ARG A 42 -4.25 4.21 -12.05
N TRP A 43 -4.78 3.19 -12.73
CA TRP A 43 -5.41 2.03 -12.10
C TRP A 43 -4.42 1.26 -11.22
N SER A 44 -3.21 1.01 -11.73
CA SER A 44 -2.15 0.40 -10.93
C SER A 44 -1.78 1.23 -9.70
N MET A 45 -1.71 2.56 -9.85
CA MET A 45 -1.34 3.46 -8.76
C MET A 45 -2.39 3.53 -7.65
N THR A 46 -3.68 3.49 -8.01
CA THR A 46 -4.76 3.32 -7.03
C THR A 46 -4.60 2.02 -6.25
N GLY A 47 -4.27 0.93 -6.95
CA GLY A 47 -4.02 -0.36 -6.31
C GLY A 47 -2.82 -0.35 -5.35
N TYR A 48 -1.68 0.21 -5.77
CA TYR A 48 -0.52 0.36 -4.90
C TYR A 48 -0.79 1.24 -3.67
N SER A 49 -1.64 2.27 -3.81
CA SER A 49 -2.06 3.11 -2.67
C SER A 49 -2.85 2.32 -1.62
N LEU A 50 -3.74 1.44 -2.06
CA LEU A 50 -4.51 0.56 -1.15
C LEU A 50 -3.61 -0.48 -0.48
N LEU A 51 -2.66 -1.05 -1.23
CA LEU A 51 -1.66 -1.96 -0.67
C LEU A 51 -0.77 -1.25 0.37
N LEU A 52 -0.38 0.00 0.12
CA LEU A 52 0.35 0.79 1.10
C LEU A 52 -0.48 1.00 2.36
N MET A 53 -1.76 1.34 2.24
CA MET A 53 -2.64 1.49 3.40
C MET A 53 -2.72 0.17 4.19
N ALA A 54 -2.85 -0.97 3.51
CA ALA A 54 -2.80 -2.27 4.18
C ALA A 54 -1.46 -2.51 4.89
N ILE A 55 -0.33 -2.20 4.26
CA ILE A 55 1.01 -2.29 4.86
C ILE A 55 1.14 -1.35 6.05
N TRP A 56 0.56 -0.16 5.98
CA TRP A 56 0.55 0.81 7.07
C TRP A 56 -0.18 0.26 8.31
N PHE A 57 -1.35 -0.35 8.11
CA PHE A 57 -2.07 -1.05 9.17
C PHE A 57 -1.31 -2.31 9.67
N MET A 58 -0.43 -2.92 8.87
CA MET A 58 0.45 -4.01 9.33
C MET A 58 1.57 -3.47 10.24
N CYS A 59 2.23 -2.39 9.83
CA CYS A 59 3.47 -1.94 10.44
C CYS A 59 3.27 -0.96 11.61
N GLY A 60 2.13 -0.25 11.69
CA GLY A 60 1.67 0.47 12.88
C GLY A 60 2.66 1.50 13.45
N ILE A 61 3.16 2.42 12.61
CA ILE A 61 4.34 3.24 12.96
C ILE A 61 3.99 4.61 13.54
N VAL A 62 2.84 5.19 13.21
CA VAL A 62 2.50 6.56 13.65
C VAL A 62 1.11 6.66 14.30
N ALA A 63 0.27 5.64 14.13
CA ALA A 63 -1.04 5.60 14.74
C ALA A 63 -1.24 4.24 15.40
N ARG A 64 -2.10 4.21 16.43
CA ARG A 64 -2.50 3.01 17.15
C ARG A 64 -3.20 1.89 16.33
N PRO A 65 -3.64 1.99 15.05
CA PRO A 65 -4.39 0.89 14.45
C PRO A 65 -3.41 -0.06 13.78
N GLY A 66 -3.47 -1.32 14.18
CA GLY A 66 -2.72 -2.37 13.53
C GLY A 66 -2.56 -3.55 14.45
N TYR A 67 -1.55 -3.50 15.31
CA TYR A 67 -1.13 -4.58 16.22
C TYR A 67 -1.05 -5.99 15.61
N ALA A 68 -1.27 -6.16 14.30
CA ALA A 68 -1.30 -7.45 13.62
C ALA A 68 0.06 -8.16 13.74
N LEU A 69 1.15 -7.39 13.77
CA LEU A 69 2.52 -7.88 14.00
C LEU A 69 3.03 -7.63 15.43
N ARG A 70 2.19 -7.12 16.34
CA ARG A 70 2.50 -6.91 17.77
C ARG A 70 1.33 -7.34 18.66
N PRO A 71 1.06 -8.65 18.75
CA PRO A 71 -0.04 -9.18 19.54
C PRO A 71 0.07 -8.78 21.02
N GLU A 72 1.28 -8.58 21.55
CA GLU A 72 1.49 -8.16 22.95
C GLU A 72 0.98 -6.75 23.30
N ARG A 73 0.73 -5.89 22.30
CA ARG A 73 0.13 -4.56 22.52
C ARG A 73 -1.28 -4.46 21.93
N ALA A 74 -1.77 -5.54 21.32
CA ALA A 74 -3.06 -5.58 20.66
C ALA A 74 -4.18 -5.53 21.69
N ASN A 75 -5.07 -4.56 21.53
CA ASN A 75 -6.36 -4.59 22.20
C ASN A 75 -7.28 -5.47 21.35
N TYR A 76 -7.65 -6.66 21.86
CA TYR A 76 -8.31 -7.71 21.08
C TYR A 76 -9.61 -7.24 20.40
N ASP A 77 -10.34 -6.32 21.04
CA ASP A 77 -11.57 -5.73 20.50
C ASP A 77 -11.34 -4.94 19.20
N PHE A 78 -10.15 -4.39 19.00
CA PHE A 78 -9.77 -3.65 17.79
C PHE A 78 -9.03 -4.51 16.76
N ALA A 79 -8.50 -5.68 17.16
CA ALA A 79 -7.72 -6.52 16.27
C ALA A 79 -8.57 -7.14 15.15
N ILE A 80 -9.77 -7.61 15.49
CA ILE A 80 -10.71 -8.24 14.55
C ILE A 80 -11.15 -7.27 13.43
N PRO A 81 -11.71 -6.08 13.72
CA PRO A 81 -12.14 -5.16 12.66
C PRO A 81 -10.98 -4.64 11.82
N VAL A 82 -9.79 -4.45 12.41
CA VAL A 82 -8.59 -4.04 11.67
C VAL A 82 -8.14 -5.14 10.70
N ALA A 83 -8.15 -6.41 11.11
CA ALA A 83 -7.83 -7.53 10.23
C ALA A 83 -8.78 -7.61 9.02
N TYR A 84 -10.08 -7.42 9.23
CA TYR A 84 -11.07 -7.36 8.14
C TYR A 84 -10.80 -6.19 7.18
N LEU A 85 -10.56 -4.99 7.72
CA LEU A 85 -10.23 -3.82 6.91
C LEU A 85 -8.97 -4.06 6.06
N MET A 86 -7.94 -4.69 6.63
CA MET A 86 -6.70 -5.00 5.93
C MET A 86 -6.90 -6.00 4.81
N MET A 87 -7.68 -7.07 5.05
CA MET A 87 -8.01 -8.04 4.01
C MET A 87 -8.79 -7.39 2.86
N ILE A 88 -9.71 -6.48 3.17
CA ILE A 88 -10.45 -5.70 2.18
C ILE A 88 -9.49 -4.81 1.36
N LEU A 89 -8.61 -4.06 2.03
CA LEU A 89 -7.62 -3.20 1.38
C LEU A 89 -6.65 -3.99 0.49
N LEU A 90 -6.18 -5.15 0.94
CA LEU A 90 -5.34 -6.05 0.16
C LEU A 90 -6.08 -6.56 -1.08
N LEU A 91 -7.29 -7.09 -0.89
CA LEU A 91 -8.10 -7.63 -1.99
C LEU A 91 -8.33 -6.57 -3.07
N PHE A 92 -8.82 -5.40 -2.69
CA PHE A 92 -9.03 -4.31 -3.64
C PHE A 92 -7.70 -3.84 -4.24
N GLY A 93 -6.66 -3.67 -3.43
CA GLY A 93 -5.33 -3.27 -3.90
C GLY A 93 -4.81 -4.16 -5.02
N PHE A 94 -4.85 -5.49 -4.84
CA PHE A 94 -4.46 -6.43 -5.88
C PHE A 94 -5.40 -6.42 -7.10
N ILE A 95 -6.71 -6.26 -6.92
CA ILE A 95 -7.66 -6.13 -8.04
C ILE A 95 -7.31 -4.90 -8.90
N PHE A 96 -7.07 -3.74 -8.28
CA PHE A 96 -6.73 -2.51 -9.00
C PHE A 96 -5.38 -2.63 -9.71
N VAL A 97 -4.36 -3.22 -9.07
CA VAL A 97 -3.06 -3.51 -9.69
C VAL A 97 -3.23 -4.44 -10.91
N PHE A 98 -4.01 -5.51 -10.77
CA PHE A 98 -4.29 -6.45 -11.86
C PHE A 98 -5.01 -5.76 -13.04
N LEU A 99 -6.03 -4.96 -12.75
CA LEU A 99 -6.76 -4.20 -13.77
C LEU A 99 -5.85 -3.20 -14.51
N GLY A 100 -4.95 -2.52 -13.78
CA GLY A 100 -3.97 -1.62 -14.37
C GLY A 100 -3.00 -2.34 -15.30
N HIS A 101 -2.43 -3.47 -14.86
CA HIS A 101 -1.55 -4.29 -15.70
C HIS A 101 -2.27 -4.87 -16.92
N ARG A 102 -3.51 -5.35 -16.76
CA ARG A 102 -4.32 -5.87 -17.88
C ARG A 102 -4.57 -4.80 -18.93
N LYS A 103 -4.90 -3.57 -18.51
CA LYS A 103 -5.09 -2.45 -19.44
C LYS A 103 -3.78 -2.08 -20.14
N ALA A 104 -2.67 -2.01 -19.42
CA ALA A 104 -1.37 -1.71 -20.01
C ALA A 104 -0.94 -2.76 -21.06
N TYR A 105 -1.23 -4.04 -20.80
CA TYR A 105 -0.98 -5.12 -21.76
C TYR A 105 -1.83 -4.98 -23.03
N LEU A 106 -3.11 -4.63 -22.89
CA LEU A 106 -4.02 -4.47 -24.02
C LEU A 106 -3.69 -3.23 -24.86
N THR A 107 -3.18 -2.16 -24.26
CA THR A 107 -2.78 -0.94 -24.99
C THR A 107 -1.47 -1.11 -25.79
N LYS A 108 -0.60 -2.06 -25.39
CA LYS A 108 0.62 -2.38 -26.14
C LYS A 108 0.40 -3.26 -27.38
N ARG A 109 -0.82 -3.77 -27.58
CA ARG A 109 -1.19 -4.67 -28.68
C ARG A 109 -1.97 -3.91 -29.75
#